data_AF-A0A6N2DQS7-F1
#
_entry.id   AF-A0A6N2DQS7-F1
#
_cell.length_a   1.000
_cell.length_b   1.000
_cell.length_c   1.000
_cell.angle_alpha   90.00
_cell.angle_beta   90.00
_cell.angle_gamma   90.00
#
_symmetry.space_group_name_H-M   'P 1'
#
loop_
_entity.id
_entity.type
_entity.pdbx_description
1 polymer ?
#
loop_
_entity_poly.entity_id
_entity_poly.type
_entity_poly.pdbx_seq_one_letter_code
_entity_poly.pdbx_strand_id
1 'polypeptide(L)'
;EFLKLINWKIAWGIKKGVSPADASATKVFGTEFATEAYRLLMECFGDDAFVRVGSPGAVIKGRVERAYRGALILTFGGGTNEVQRDIIAMVGLGMPRAPR
;
A
#
# COMPACT_ATOMS: atom_id res chain seq x y z
N GLU A 1 -9.41 8.08 -2.14
CA GLU A 1 -9.21 9.52 -1.84
C GLU A 1 -8.05 9.84 -0.90
N PHE A 2 -8.03 9.33 0.34
CA PHE A 2 -6.94 9.65 1.30
C PHE A 2 -5.52 9.40 0.75
N LEU A 3 -5.25 8.19 0.22
CA LEU A 3 -3.94 7.82 -0.31
C LEU A 3 -3.41 8.79 -1.39
N LYS A 4 -4.30 9.28 -2.26
CA LYS A 4 -3.96 10.25 -3.30
C LYS A 4 -3.49 11.57 -2.69
N LEU A 5 -4.26 12.09 -1.73
CA LEU A 5 -3.97 13.37 -1.07
C LEU A 5 -2.69 13.30 -0.23
N ILE A 6 -2.49 12.23 0.54
CA ILE A 6 -1.27 12.08 1.35
C ILE A 6 -0.03 11.92 0.45
N ASN A 7 -0.12 11.17 -0.65
CA ASN A 7 0.97 11.08 -1.62
C ASN A 7 1.32 12.45 -2.22
N TRP A 8 0.32 13.27 -2.57
CA TRP A 8 0.56 14.62 -3.06
C TRP A 8 1.18 15.53 -2.00
N LYS A 9 0.73 15.44 -0.74
CA LYS A 9 1.32 16.18 0.38
C LYS A 9 2.80 15.81 0.56
N ILE A 10 3.13 14.52 0.56
CA ILE A 10 4.52 14.03 0.66
C ILE A 10 5.36 14.53 -0.51
N ALA A 11 4.89 14.34 -1.74
CA ALA A 11 5.61 14.74 -2.96
C ALA A 11 5.89 16.26 -2.99
N TRP A 12 4.91 17.07 -2.63
CA TRP A 12 5.08 18.52 -2.51
C TRP A 12 6.11 18.89 -1.42
N GLY A 13 6.15 18.12 -0.32
CA GLY A 13 6.98 18.39 0.85
C GLY A 13 8.46 18.06 0.69
N ILE A 14 8.85 17.31 -0.35
CA ILE A 14 10.23 16.80 -0.52
C ILE A 14 11.28 17.90 -0.40
N LYS A 15 11.06 19.07 -1.01
CA LYS A 15 12.01 20.20 -0.96
C LYS A 15 12.10 20.87 0.41
N LYS A 16 11.14 20.64 1.29
CA LYS A 16 11.05 21.25 2.64
C LYS A 16 11.50 20.30 3.75
N GLY A 17 11.91 19.09 3.39
CA GLY A 17 12.16 18.00 4.33
C GLY A 17 10.87 17.28 4.69
N VAL A 18 10.75 16.03 4.28
CA VAL A 18 9.65 15.15 4.67
C VAL A 18 10.07 14.38 5.91
N SER A 19 9.21 14.36 6.93
CA SER A 19 9.45 13.53 8.10
C SER A 19 9.48 12.05 7.71
N PRO A 20 10.47 11.27 8.17
CA PRO A 20 10.49 9.82 7.97
C PRO A 20 9.18 9.16 8.45
N ALA A 21 8.58 9.65 9.54
CA ALA A 21 7.30 9.14 10.04
C ALA A 21 6.15 9.33 9.03
N ASP A 22 6.08 10.49 8.37
CA ASP A 22 5.06 10.78 7.37
C ASP A 22 5.22 9.89 6.12
N ALA A 23 6.47 9.68 5.69
CA ALA A 23 6.79 8.78 4.58
C ALA A 23 6.43 7.32 4.92
N SER A 24 6.80 6.86 6.11
CA SER A 24 6.49 5.52 6.62
C SER A 24 4.98 5.30 6.75
N ALA A 25 4.24 6.25 7.33
CA ALA A 25 2.78 6.17 7.46
C ALA A 25 2.09 6.10 6.08
N THR A 26 2.57 6.89 5.13
CA THR A 26 2.06 6.86 3.74
C THR A 26 2.30 5.51 3.09
N LYS A 27 3.48 4.93 3.26
CA LYS A 27 3.81 3.59 2.72
C LYS A 27 2.95 2.50 3.33
N VAL A 28 2.84 2.44 4.66
CA VAL A 28 2.03 1.44 5.36
C VAL A 28 0.58 1.51 4.89
N PHE A 29 -0.02 2.69 4.97
CA PHE A 29 -1.41 2.88 4.55
C PHE A 29 -1.60 2.50 3.09
N GLY A 30 -0.74 2.98 2.19
CA GLY A 30 -0.92 2.77 0.76
C GLY A 30 -0.84 1.30 0.34
N THR A 31 0.04 0.54 0.98
CA THR A 31 0.24 -0.88 0.64
C THR A 31 -0.85 -1.78 1.19
N GLU A 32 -1.34 -1.51 2.40
CA GLU A 32 -2.49 -2.24 2.99
C GLU A 32 -3.81 -1.85 2.34
N PHE A 33 -3.98 -0.58 2.02
CA PHE A 33 -5.14 -0.13 1.25
C PHE A 33 -5.19 -0.80 -0.13
N ALA A 34 -4.05 -0.99 -0.80
CA ALA A 34 -4.03 -1.66 -2.10
C ALA A 34 -4.48 -3.12 -2.02
N THR A 35 -4.04 -3.87 -1.02
CA THR A 35 -4.47 -5.27 -0.85
C THR A 35 -5.96 -5.36 -0.55
N GLU A 36 -6.48 -4.50 0.33
CA GLU A 36 -7.90 -4.44 0.66
C GLU A 36 -8.76 -3.99 -0.53
N ALA A 37 -8.38 -2.89 -1.19
CA ALA A 37 -9.14 -2.33 -2.30
C ALA A 37 -9.23 -3.32 -3.47
N TYR A 38 -8.14 -4.01 -3.82
CA TYR A 38 -8.19 -5.01 -4.87
C TYR A 38 -9.00 -6.25 -4.45
N ARG A 39 -8.95 -6.69 -3.19
CA ARG A 39 -9.83 -7.77 -2.70
C ARG A 39 -11.31 -7.40 -2.83
N LEU A 40 -11.69 -6.22 -2.38
CA LEU A 40 -13.08 -5.72 -2.48
C LEU A 40 -13.53 -5.58 -3.94
N LEU A 41 -12.64 -5.12 -4.83
CA LEU A 41 -12.93 -5.07 -6.26
C LEU A 41 -13.09 -6.45 -6.87
N MET A 42 -12.30 -7.44 -6.43
CA MET A 42 -12.46 -8.83 -6.88
C MET A 42 -13.81 -9.41 -6.44
N GLU A 43 -14.28 -9.11 -5.23
CA GLU A 43 -15.60 -9.55 -4.75
C GLU A 43 -16.74 -9.06 -5.64
N CYS A 44 -16.64 -7.85 -6.20
CA CYS A 44 -17.63 -7.33 -7.17
C CYS A 44 -17.70 -8.12 -8.48
N PHE A 45 -16.66 -8.88 -8.84
CA PHE A 45 -16.61 -9.68 -10.07
C PHE A 45 -16.84 -11.18 -9.84
N GLY A 46 -16.99 -11.63 -8.59
CA GLY A 46 -17.20 -13.03 -8.26
C GLY A 46 -16.11 -13.95 -8.82
N ASP A 47 -16.52 -15.08 -9.41
CA ASP A 47 -15.59 -16.11 -9.90
C ASP A 47 -14.70 -15.62 -11.05
N ASP A 48 -15.18 -14.66 -11.86
CA ASP A 48 -14.41 -14.10 -12.97
C ASP A 48 -13.21 -13.27 -12.51
N ALA A 49 -13.17 -12.85 -11.24
CA ALA A 49 -12.09 -12.06 -10.64
C ALA A 49 -10.73 -12.78 -10.66
N PHE A 50 -10.75 -14.12 -10.72
CA PHE A 50 -9.55 -14.96 -10.68
C PHE A 50 -8.98 -15.26 -12.08
N VAL A 51 -9.66 -14.84 -13.15
CA VAL A 51 -9.23 -15.09 -14.53
C VAL A 51 -8.05 -14.19 -14.89
N ARG A 52 -6.92 -14.82 -15.27
CA ARG A 52 -5.66 -14.13 -15.53
C ARG A 52 -5.69 -13.36 -16.84
N VAL A 53 -4.82 -12.34 -16.90
CA VAL A 53 -4.57 -11.59 -18.15
C VAL A 53 -4.16 -12.53 -19.28
N GLY A 54 -4.79 -12.35 -20.45
CA GLY A 54 -4.56 -13.18 -21.63
C GLY A 54 -5.45 -14.44 -21.71
N SER A 55 -6.21 -14.76 -20.66
CA SER A 55 -7.19 -15.85 -20.68
C SER A 55 -8.54 -15.39 -21.25
N PRO A 56 -9.28 -16.28 -21.95
CA PRO A 56 -10.70 -16.04 -22.25
C PRO A 56 -11.48 -15.76 -20.96
N GLY A 57 -12.37 -14.75 -20.99
CA GLY A 57 -13.17 -14.36 -19.81
C GLY A 57 -12.49 -13.37 -18.85
N ALA A 58 -11.28 -12.88 -19.15
CA ALA A 58 -10.57 -11.95 -18.27
C ALA A 58 -11.29 -10.59 -18.14
N VAL A 59 -11.99 -10.38 -17.02
CA VAL A 59 -12.70 -9.13 -16.71
C VAL A 59 -11.72 -7.96 -16.56
N ILE A 60 -12.04 -6.83 -17.20
CA ILE A 60 -11.16 -5.64 -17.30
C ILE A 60 -9.73 -6.04 -17.73
N LYS A 61 -9.62 -6.97 -18.68
CA LYS A 61 -8.32 -7.48 -19.18
C LYS A 61 -7.44 -8.09 -18.07
N GLY A 62 -8.02 -8.65 -17.01
CA GLY A 62 -7.31 -9.25 -15.88
C GLY A 62 -6.53 -8.24 -15.02
N ARG A 63 -6.85 -6.95 -15.10
CA ARG A 63 -6.07 -5.90 -14.42
C ARG A 63 -6.17 -5.98 -12.90
N VAL A 64 -7.35 -6.27 -12.35
CA VAL A 64 -7.57 -6.36 -10.90
C VAL A 64 -6.88 -7.58 -10.31
N GLU A 65 -7.04 -8.76 -10.94
CA GLU A 65 -6.32 -10.00 -10.58
C GLU A 65 -4.80 -9.78 -10.51
N ARG A 66 -4.24 -9.19 -11.57
CA ARG A 66 -2.80 -8.93 -11.66
C ARG A 66 -2.34 -7.94 -10.60
N ALA A 67 -3.14 -6.90 -10.35
CA ALA A 67 -2.81 -5.87 -9.36
C ALA A 67 -2.88 -6.43 -7.93
N TYR A 68 -3.86 -7.28 -7.61
CA TYR A 68 -3.97 -7.94 -6.30
C TYR A 68 -2.71 -8.76 -5.98
N ARG A 69 -2.28 -9.63 -6.91
CA ARG A 69 -1.03 -10.39 -6.73
C ARG A 69 0.20 -9.48 -6.59
N GLY A 70 0.24 -8.40 -7.37
CA GLY A 70 1.33 -7.43 -7.32
C GLY A 70 1.36 -6.59 -6.03
N ALA A 71 0.23 -6.36 -5.37
CA ALA A 71 0.17 -5.56 -4.15
C ALA A 71 0.89 -6.23 -2.97
N LEU A 72 0.94 -7.56 -2.93
CA LEU A 72 1.52 -8.33 -1.82
C LEU A 72 2.99 -7.97 -1.57
N ILE A 73 3.79 -7.84 -2.63
CA ILE A 73 5.22 -7.54 -2.51
C ILE A 73 5.51 -6.18 -1.89
N LEU A 74 4.54 -5.25 -1.95
CA LEU A 74 4.76 -3.89 -1.48
C LEU A 74 4.64 -3.78 0.05
N THR A 75 3.98 -4.74 0.71
CA THR A 75 3.84 -4.76 2.17
C THR A 75 5.18 -4.99 2.87
N PHE A 76 6.06 -5.80 2.28
CA PHE A 76 7.42 -6.05 2.79
C PHE A 76 8.53 -5.35 1.99
N GLY A 77 8.32 -5.11 0.70
CA GLY A 77 9.22 -4.36 -0.16
C GLY A 77 9.39 -2.91 0.29
N GLY A 78 10.60 -2.37 0.16
CA GLY A 78 10.91 -1.00 0.63
C GLY A 78 10.86 -0.86 2.16
N GLY A 79 11.09 -1.95 2.89
CA GLY A 79 11.00 -2.03 4.35
C GLY A 79 9.62 -2.51 4.80
N THR A 80 9.59 -3.59 5.58
CA THR A 80 8.34 -4.22 6.00
C THR A 80 7.46 -3.32 6.85
N ASN A 81 6.14 -3.44 6.72
CA ASN A 81 5.19 -2.53 7.35
C ASN A 81 5.35 -2.48 8.89
N GLU A 82 5.82 -3.55 9.53
CA GLU A 82 6.18 -3.60 10.94
C GLU A 82 7.33 -2.65 11.27
N VAL A 83 8.43 -2.72 10.51
CA VAL A 83 9.57 -1.80 10.66
C VAL A 83 9.15 -0.35 10.36
N GLN A 84 8.24 -0.15 9.41
CA GLN A 84 7.72 1.19 9.12
C GLN A 84 6.85 1.71 10.27
N ARG A 85 6.07 0.86 10.94
CA ARG A 85 5.34 1.22 12.16
C ARG A 85 6.27 1.55 13.32
N ASP A 86 7.40 0.85 13.47
CA ASP A 86 8.42 1.22 14.44
C ASP A 86 8.96 2.64 14.18
N ILE A 87 9.20 3.00 12.91
CA ILE A 87 9.64 4.36 12.54
C ILE A 87 8.56 5.39 12.90
N ILE A 88 7.29 5.10 12.64
CA ILE A 88 6.18 6.00 13.00
C ILE A 88 6.13 6.21 14.52
N ALA A 89 6.25 5.13 15.30
CA ALA A 89 6.26 5.21 16.76
C ALA A 89 7.44 6.02 17.30
N MET A 90 8.67 5.73 16.84
CA MET A 90 9.87 6.39 17.34
C MET A 90 9.98 7.84 16.88
N VAL A 91 9.83 8.08 15.57
CA VAL A 91 10.08 9.41 14.96
C VAL A 91 8.84 10.30 15.06
N GLY A 92 7.65 9.72 14.87
CA GLY A 92 6.40 10.48 14.86
C GLY A 92 5.82 10.71 16.26
N LEU A 93 5.97 9.74 17.16
CA LEU A 93 5.36 9.78 18.50
C LEU A 93 6.38 9.89 19.63
N GLY A 94 7.69 9.88 19.34
CA GLY A 94 8.74 9.99 20.36
C GLY A 94 8.84 8.77 21.28
N MET A 95 8.29 7.63 20.87
CA MET A 95 8.34 6.41 21.67
C MET A 95 9.76 5.85 21.73
N PRO A 96 10.14 5.19 22.85
CA PRO A 96 11.40 4.47 22.88
C PRO A 96 11.41 3.34 21.85
N ARG A 97 12.62 2.96 21.41
CA ARG A 97 12.79 1.86 20.47
C ARG A 97 12.21 0.57 21.05
N ALA A 98 11.44 -0.16 20.24
CA ALA A 98 10.89 -1.44 20.64
C ALA A 98 12.02 -2.42 21.05
N PRO A 99 11.88 -3.13 22.19
CA PRO A 99 12.82 -4.16 22.57
C PRO A 99 12.79 -5.29 21.52
N ARG A 100 13.95 -5.85 21.21
CA ARG A 100 14.13 -6.92 20.22
C ARG A 100 14.72 -8.14 20.90
#